data_AF-A0AAD5Q8J5-F1
#
_entry.id   AF-A0AAD5Q8J5-F1
#
_cell.length_a   1.000
_cell.length_b   1.000
_cell.length_c   1.000
_cell.angle_alpha   90.00
_cell.angle_beta   90.00
_cell.angle_gamma   90.00
#
_symmetry.space_group_name_H-M   'P 1'
#
loop_
_entity.id
_entity.type
_entity.pdbx_description
1 polymer ?
#
loop_
_entity_poly.entity_id
_entity_poly.type
_entity_poly.pdbx_seq_one_letter_code
_entity_poly.pdbx_strand_id
1 'polypeptide(L)'
;MAPRSHIHSHVHSHIHGHGHGVRALSVTTHADAVVTGSLANAAAATSLDDVDAADPLEDHSSNYQLVIVGTGWAGYQMFTQCKKHRRDIELAVGKPVDIVVVSKRNHFLYTPLLASTTVGTLEFRSIIEPLRDSMFRHENDFHCANVTGIDPIEKKVHVESEISRRQYPVRYDTLVLACGARPLTFEL
;
A
#
# COMPACT_ATOMS: atom_id res chain seq x y z
N MET A 1 -19.62 -46.82 28.77
CA MET A 1 -18.69 -46.48 27.67
C MET A 1 -19.50 -45.69 26.65
N ALA A 2 -19.52 -44.37 26.83
CA ALA A 2 -20.55 -43.48 26.26
C ALA A 2 -20.14 -42.92 24.88
N PRO A 3 -21.10 -42.67 23.97
CA PRO A 3 -20.84 -42.15 22.63
C PRO A 3 -20.60 -40.63 22.68
N ARG A 4 -19.57 -40.15 21.97
CA ARG A 4 -19.36 -38.70 21.77
C ARG A 4 -20.03 -38.26 20.48
N SER A 5 -21.06 -37.45 20.67
CA SER A 5 -21.88 -36.77 19.67
C SER A 5 -21.10 -35.70 18.91
N HIS A 6 -21.44 -35.57 17.62
CA HIS A 6 -21.14 -34.41 16.81
C HIS A 6 -21.79 -33.16 17.41
N ILE A 7 -21.03 -32.07 17.52
CA ILE A 7 -21.57 -30.73 17.77
C ILE A 7 -21.25 -29.87 16.56
N HIS A 8 -22.30 -29.65 15.78
CA HIS A 8 -22.42 -28.70 14.69
C HIS A 8 -22.49 -27.28 15.30
N SER A 9 -21.62 -26.35 14.90
CA SER A 9 -21.84 -24.92 15.20
C SER A 9 -22.44 -24.25 13.96
N HIS A 10 -23.75 -24.04 14.01
CA HIS A 10 -24.46 -23.14 13.10
C HIS A 10 -24.05 -21.69 13.40
N VAL A 11 -23.61 -20.95 12.39
CA VAL A 11 -23.56 -19.49 12.43
C VAL A 11 -24.86 -18.99 11.80
N HIS A 12 -25.77 -18.50 12.64
CA HIS A 12 -27.01 -17.89 12.20
C HIS A 12 -26.71 -16.44 11.76
N SER A 13 -27.03 -16.12 10.51
CA SER A 13 -27.09 -14.75 10.03
C SER A 13 -28.39 -14.10 10.53
N HIS A 14 -28.28 -12.95 11.17
CA HIS A 14 -29.44 -12.08 11.37
C HIS A 14 -29.09 -10.68 10.89
N ILE A 15 -29.81 -10.27 9.84
CA ILE A 15 -29.75 -8.97 9.19
C ILE A 15 -30.96 -8.15 9.61
N HIS A 16 -30.70 -6.98 10.19
CA HIS A 16 -31.55 -5.79 10.32
C HIS A 16 -30.60 -4.75 10.94
N GLY A 17 -30.39 -3.52 10.48
CA GLY A 17 -30.97 -2.69 9.45
C GLY A 17 -30.64 -1.25 9.88
N HIS A 18 -30.09 -0.45 8.95
CA HIS A 18 -29.85 1.01 9.04
C HIS A 18 -28.68 1.54 9.90
N GLY A 19 -27.78 2.26 9.21
CA GLY A 19 -26.77 3.14 9.79
C GLY A 19 -25.40 3.00 9.11
N HIS A 20 -25.09 3.87 8.15
CA HIS A 20 -23.76 3.97 7.53
C HIS A 20 -22.70 4.27 8.61
N GLY A 21 -21.97 3.24 9.04
CA GLY A 21 -20.84 3.35 9.96
C GLY A 21 -19.54 2.94 9.28
N VAL A 22 -18.68 3.92 9.01
CA VAL A 22 -17.30 3.70 8.57
C VAL A 22 -16.57 2.93 9.68
N ARG A 23 -16.10 1.72 9.39
CA ARG A 23 -15.21 0.97 10.28
C ARG A 23 -13.77 1.36 9.99
N ALA A 24 -13.27 2.36 10.71
CA ALA A 24 -11.85 2.66 10.79
C ALA A 24 -11.24 1.89 11.97
N LEU A 25 -10.26 1.03 11.72
CA LEU A 25 -9.33 0.57 12.76
C LEU A 25 -8.11 1.51 12.71
N SER A 26 -8.05 2.44 13.67
CA SER A 26 -6.93 3.36 13.86
C SER A 26 -6.23 3.02 15.17
N VAL A 27 -4.92 2.81 15.10
CA VAL A 27 -4.02 2.82 16.27
C VAL A 27 -3.06 3.97 16.01
N THR A 28 -3.23 5.05 16.78
CA THR A 28 -2.45 6.28 16.66
C THR A 28 -1.47 6.38 17.80
N THR A 29 -0.22 6.74 17.50
CA THR A 29 0.69 7.34 18.48
C THR A 29 1.26 8.61 17.86
N HIS A 30 1.12 9.70 18.60
CA HIS A 30 1.49 11.08 18.24
C HIS A 30 2.99 11.29 18.36
N ALA A 31 3.57 12.08 17.44
CA ALA A 31 4.53 13.14 17.75
C ALA A 31 4.92 13.91 16.48
N ASP A 32 4.69 15.23 16.51
CA ASP A 32 5.18 16.25 15.57
C ASP A 32 6.70 16.47 15.72
N ALA A 33 7.39 16.83 14.63
CA ALA A 33 8.57 17.72 14.72
C ALA A 33 8.95 18.40 13.39
N VAL A 34 9.30 19.67 13.57
CA VAL A 34 9.63 20.76 12.62
C VAL A 34 10.93 20.55 11.83
N VAL A 35 10.96 21.05 10.59
CA VAL A 35 12.12 21.09 9.67
C VAL A 35 12.90 22.40 9.84
N THR A 36 14.22 22.31 10.05
CA THR A 36 15.16 23.43 9.83
C THR A 36 16.29 22.97 8.90
N GLY A 37 16.48 23.69 7.80
CA GLY A 37 17.37 23.32 6.70
C GLY A 37 18.82 23.77 6.85
N SER A 38 19.67 23.24 5.97
CA SER A 38 20.96 23.84 5.59
C SER A 38 21.29 23.48 4.14
N LEU A 39 21.79 24.48 3.42
CA LEU A 39 22.04 24.54 1.98
C LEU A 39 23.46 24.09 1.57
N ALA A 40 23.59 23.81 0.27
CA ALA A 40 24.78 23.70 -0.59
C ALA A 40 25.49 22.31 -0.60
N ASN A 41 25.93 21.77 -1.74
CA ASN A 41 26.32 22.40 -3.00
C ASN A 41 26.18 21.46 -4.23
N ALA A 42 26.04 22.06 -5.41
CA ALA A 42 25.81 21.43 -6.71
C ALA A 42 27.08 20.86 -7.37
N ALA A 43 26.92 19.85 -8.24
CA ALA A 43 27.87 19.54 -9.31
C ALA A 43 27.20 18.83 -10.51
N ALA A 44 27.21 19.55 -11.63
CA ALA A 44 27.26 19.15 -13.04
C ALA A 44 26.22 18.17 -13.63
N ALA A 45 25.57 18.67 -14.69
CA ALA A 45 24.49 18.07 -15.45
C ALA A 45 24.95 17.04 -16.49
N THR A 46 24.11 16.03 -16.70
CA THR A 46 23.89 15.41 -18.01
C THR A 46 22.38 15.34 -18.18
N SER A 47 21.85 16.10 -19.14
CA SER A 47 20.43 16.15 -19.50
C SER A 47 19.96 14.77 -19.95
N LEU A 48 19.10 14.15 -19.15
CA LEU A 48 18.25 13.05 -19.60
C LEU A 48 16.92 13.68 -20.01
N ASP A 49 16.65 13.56 -21.30
CA ASP A 49 15.49 14.09 -21.97
C ASP A 49 14.18 13.70 -21.28
N ASP A 50 13.22 14.62 -21.42
CA ASP A 50 11.87 14.65 -20.88
C ASP A 50 11.06 13.35 -21.09
N VAL A 51 11.00 12.50 -20.06
CA VAL A 51 10.03 11.37 -19.98
C VAL A 51 8.93 11.58 -18.93
N ASP A 52 8.86 12.75 -18.31
CA ASP A 52 7.84 13.07 -17.28
C ASP A 52 6.63 13.85 -17.84
N ALA A 53 6.49 13.92 -19.17
CA ALA A 53 5.19 14.19 -19.77
C ALA A 53 4.35 12.91 -19.66
N ALA A 54 3.79 12.66 -18.47
CA ALA A 54 2.60 11.85 -18.39
C ALA A 54 1.59 12.47 -19.35
N ASP A 55 1.39 11.82 -20.51
CA ASP A 55 0.18 11.99 -21.32
C ASP A 55 -1.02 12.00 -20.37
N PRO A 56 -2.15 12.66 -20.72
CA PRO A 56 -3.38 12.57 -19.94
C PRO A 56 -3.87 11.13 -19.97
N LEU A 57 -3.31 10.31 -19.09
CA LEU A 57 -3.64 8.91 -18.89
C LEU A 57 -5.12 8.87 -18.60
N GLU A 58 -5.84 8.02 -19.34
CA GLU A 58 -7.27 7.85 -19.22
C GLU A 58 -7.66 7.85 -17.74
N ASP A 59 -8.34 8.91 -17.33
CA ASP A 59 -8.86 9.05 -15.98
C ASP A 59 -9.94 7.99 -15.82
N HIS A 60 -9.57 6.80 -15.35
CA HIS A 60 -10.51 5.78 -14.91
C HIS A 60 -11.21 6.21 -13.59
N SER A 61 -11.57 7.49 -13.46
CA SER A 61 -12.19 8.09 -12.28
C SER A 61 -13.50 7.41 -11.88
N SER A 62 -14.12 6.66 -12.78
CA SER A 62 -15.32 5.86 -12.50
C SER A 62 -15.03 4.58 -11.72
N ASN A 63 -13.84 3.99 -11.87
CA ASN A 63 -13.49 2.72 -11.22
C ASN A 63 -13.40 2.90 -9.71
N TYR A 64 -13.65 1.82 -8.98
CA TYR A 64 -13.48 1.80 -7.54
C TYR A 64 -12.00 1.74 -7.17
N GLN A 65 -11.52 2.71 -6.38
CA GLN A 65 -10.11 2.83 -6.04
C GLN A 65 -9.81 2.12 -4.71
N LEU A 66 -9.15 0.95 -4.77
CA LEU A 66 -8.66 0.23 -3.60
C LEU A 66 -7.16 0.51 -3.46
N VAL A 67 -6.81 1.42 -2.55
CA VAL A 67 -5.43 1.88 -2.33
C VAL A 67 -4.80 1.09 -1.19
N ILE A 68 -3.64 0.49 -1.43
CA ILE A 68 -2.84 -0.25 -0.45
C ILE A 68 -1.54 0.51 -0.20
N VAL A 69 -1.28 0.90 1.05
CA VAL A 69 -0.06 1.58 1.45
C VAL A 69 0.94 0.57 1.99
N GLY A 70 2.08 0.44 1.30
CA GLY A 70 3.20 -0.41 1.68
C GLY A 70 3.23 -1.76 0.98
N THR A 71 4.44 -2.27 0.76
CA THR A 71 4.72 -3.58 0.14
C THR A 71 5.36 -4.57 1.12
N GLY A 72 5.10 -4.41 2.42
CA GLY A 72 5.50 -5.38 3.44
C GLY A 72 4.63 -6.64 3.41
N TRP A 73 4.70 -7.45 4.48
CA TRP A 73 3.92 -8.68 4.61
C TRP A 73 2.42 -8.50 4.34
N ALA A 74 1.78 -7.57 5.05
CA ALA A 74 0.35 -7.33 4.90
C ALA A 74 0.02 -6.72 3.54
N GLY A 75 0.80 -5.76 3.07
CA GLY A 75 0.53 -5.05 1.81
C GLY A 75 0.69 -5.95 0.58
N TYR A 76 1.77 -6.74 0.53
CA TYR A 76 2.00 -7.69 -0.56
C TYR A 76 0.94 -8.81 -0.58
N GLN A 77 0.58 -9.36 0.58
CA GLN A 77 -0.47 -10.36 0.65
C GLN A 77 -1.84 -9.77 0.28
N MET A 78 -2.17 -8.57 0.75
CA MET A 78 -3.41 -7.90 0.36
C MET A 78 -3.46 -7.67 -1.16
N PHE A 79 -2.38 -7.16 -1.76
CA PHE A 79 -2.31 -6.96 -3.21
C PHE A 79 -2.52 -8.26 -3.99
N THR A 80 -1.81 -9.33 -3.64
CA THR A 80 -1.91 -10.61 -4.35
C THR A 80 -3.28 -11.28 -4.16
N GLN A 81 -3.86 -11.21 -2.96
CA GLN A 81 -5.20 -11.73 -2.69
C GLN A 81 -6.29 -10.92 -3.39
N CYS A 82 -6.23 -9.59 -3.34
CA CYS A 82 -7.17 -8.74 -4.07
C CYS A 82 -7.08 -8.93 -5.57
N LYS A 83 -5.87 -9.12 -6.12
CA LYS A 83 -5.69 -9.46 -7.53
C LYS A 83 -6.35 -10.79 -7.87
N LYS A 84 -6.13 -11.83 -7.05
CA LYS A 84 -6.70 -13.17 -7.25
C LYS A 84 -8.23 -13.15 -7.17
N HIS A 85 -8.78 -12.41 -6.22
CA HIS A 85 -10.22 -12.32 -5.94
C HIS A 85 -10.88 -11.08 -6.56
N ARG A 86 -10.25 -10.47 -7.57
CA ARG A 86 -10.71 -9.20 -8.14
C ARG A 86 -12.17 -9.26 -8.61
N ARG A 87 -12.58 -10.35 -9.27
CA ARG A 87 -13.97 -10.52 -9.74
C ARG A 87 -14.97 -10.52 -8.60
N ASP A 88 -14.63 -11.17 -7.48
CA ASP A 88 -15.50 -11.23 -6.30
C ASP A 88 -15.65 -9.83 -5.69
N ILE A 89 -14.57 -9.06 -5.65
CA ILE A 89 -14.56 -7.67 -5.16
C ILE A 89 -15.37 -6.76 -6.11
N GLU A 90 -15.15 -6.86 -7.42
CA GLU A 90 -15.88 -6.10 -8.45
C GLU A 90 -17.40 -6.38 -8.36
N LEU A 91 -17.80 -7.64 -8.15
CA LEU A 91 -19.19 -8.03 -7.94
C LEU A 91 -19.77 -7.45 -6.63
N ALA A 92 -19.01 -7.49 -5.54
CA ALA A 92 -19.43 -6.97 -4.25
C ALA A 92 -19.60 -5.45 -4.25
N VAL A 93 -18.74 -4.75 -4.98
CA VAL A 93 -18.76 -3.29 -5.12
C VAL A 93 -19.75 -2.82 -6.21
N GLY A 94 -20.00 -3.66 -7.22
CA GLY A 94 -20.91 -3.37 -8.33
C GLY A 94 -20.28 -2.57 -9.48
N LYS A 95 -18.94 -2.48 -9.55
CA LYS A 95 -18.21 -1.80 -10.64
C LYS A 95 -16.75 -2.29 -10.72
N PRO A 96 -16.03 -2.01 -11.83
CA PRO A 96 -14.62 -2.34 -11.97
C PRO A 96 -13.77 -1.73 -10.84
N VAL A 97 -12.75 -2.45 -10.40
CA VAL A 97 -11.88 -2.08 -9.28
C VAL A 97 -10.44 -1.96 -9.76
N ASP A 98 -9.81 -0.84 -9.43
CA ASP A 98 -8.38 -0.63 -9.59
C ASP A 98 -7.70 -0.83 -8.24
N ILE A 99 -6.66 -1.68 -8.24
CA ILE A 99 -5.90 -2.02 -7.04
C ILE A 99 -4.60 -1.25 -7.12
N VAL A 100 -4.58 -0.12 -6.43
CA VAL A 100 -3.45 0.81 -6.45
C VAL A 100 -2.55 0.53 -5.25
N VAL A 101 -1.24 0.47 -5.47
CA VAL A 101 -0.24 0.25 -4.43
C VAL A 101 0.68 1.46 -4.34
N VAL A 102 0.76 2.06 -3.16
CA VAL A 102 1.68 3.17 -2.86
C VAL A 102 2.76 2.67 -1.91
N SER A 103 4.01 2.71 -2.32
CA SER A 103 5.14 2.29 -1.48
C SER A 103 6.45 2.94 -1.91
N LYS A 104 7.33 3.23 -0.95
CA LYS A 104 8.70 3.69 -1.24
C LYS A 104 9.57 2.65 -1.94
N ARG A 105 9.12 1.39 -1.96
CA ARG A 105 9.87 0.25 -2.49
C ARG A 105 8.96 -0.54 -3.42
N ASN A 106 9.50 -0.95 -4.56
CA ASN A 106 8.86 -1.78 -5.59
C ASN A 106 9.02 -3.29 -5.36
N HIS A 107 9.25 -3.71 -4.11
CA HIS A 107 9.44 -5.11 -3.79
C HIS A 107 8.93 -5.43 -2.39
N PHE A 108 8.58 -6.70 -2.21
CA PHE A 108 8.39 -7.34 -0.91
C PHE A 108 9.74 -7.89 -0.41
N LEU A 109 9.92 -7.85 0.92
CA LEU A 109 11.11 -8.34 1.59
C LEU A 109 10.71 -9.41 2.61
N TYR A 110 11.28 -10.61 2.47
CA TYR A 110 11.08 -11.71 3.42
C TYR A 110 11.94 -11.49 4.68
N THR A 111 11.44 -10.63 5.56
CA THR A 111 12.16 -10.19 6.77
C THR A 111 12.67 -11.31 7.69
N PRO A 112 12.06 -12.51 7.81
CA PRO A 112 12.63 -13.59 8.63
C PRO A 112 14.03 -14.04 8.22
N LEU A 113 14.42 -13.88 6.95
CA LEU A 113 15.74 -14.29 6.45
C LEU A 113 16.74 -13.14 6.33
N LEU A 114 16.38 -11.93 6.80
CA LEU A 114 17.26 -10.77 6.71
C LEU A 114 18.58 -10.97 7.48
N ALA A 115 18.52 -11.59 8.67
CA ALA A 115 19.72 -11.90 9.45
C ALA A 115 20.67 -12.89 8.74
N SER A 116 20.14 -13.83 7.95
CA SER A 116 20.98 -14.75 7.18
C SER A 116 21.70 -14.05 6.02
N THR A 117 21.11 -12.99 5.47
CA THR A 117 21.76 -12.18 4.42
C THR A 117 22.89 -11.31 4.94
N THR A 118 22.82 -10.84 6.19
CA THR A 118 23.89 -9.99 6.77
C THR A 118 25.17 -10.79 7.05
N VAL A 119 25.06 -12.09 7.30
CA VAL A 119 26.20 -13.00 7.50
C VAL A 119 26.63 -13.72 6.22
N GLY A 120 26.05 -13.36 5.07
CA GLY A 120 26.42 -13.92 3.76
C GLY A 120 26.00 -15.37 3.51
N THR A 121 25.13 -15.94 4.36
CA THR A 121 24.56 -17.29 4.12
C THR A 121 23.61 -17.27 2.93
N LEU A 122 22.89 -16.15 2.75
CA LEU A 122 22.01 -15.89 1.62
C LEU A 122 22.39 -14.56 0.98
N GLU A 123 22.09 -14.40 -0.31
CA GLU A 123 22.21 -13.10 -0.96
C GLU A 123 20.95 -12.27 -0.76
N PHE A 124 21.07 -10.94 -0.67
CA PHE A 124 19.90 -10.06 -0.50
C PHE A 124 18.81 -10.28 -1.56
N ARG A 125 19.20 -10.55 -2.81
CA ARG A 125 18.25 -10.81 -3.90
C ARG A 125 17.43 -12.08 -3.72
N SER A 126 17.88 -13.05 -2.92
CA SER A 126 17.15 -14.30 -2.71
C SER A 126 16.00 -14.20 -1.70
N ILE A 127 15.86 -13.04 -1.03
CA ILE A 127 14.81 -12.78 -0.04
C ILE A 127 13.87 -11.64 -0.46
N ILE A 128 13.97 -11.21 -1.73
CA ILE A 128 13.21 -10.09 -2.30
C ILE A 128 12.28 -10.63 -3.39
N GLU A 129 11.02 -10.21 -3.34
CA GLU A 129 10.05 -10.47 -4.41
C GLU A 129 9.65 -9.15 -5.09
N PRO A 130 10.00 -8.92 -6.37
CA PRO A 130 9.68 -7.68 -7.04
C PRO A 130 8.18 -7.59 -7.39
N LEU A 131 7.61 -6.40 -7.25
CA LEU A 131 6.31 -6.07 -7.83
C LEU A 131 6.58 -5.60 -9.26
N ARG A 132 6.33 -6.47 -10.23
CA ARG A 132 6.59 -6.22 -11.66
C ARG A 132 5.38 -5.57 -12.30
N ASP A 133 5.58 -4.80 -13.37
CA ASP A 133 4.49 -4.14 -14.11
C ASP A 133 3.43 -5.13 -14.61
N SER A 134 3.84 -6.34 -15.00
CA SER A 134 2.92 -7.44 -15.37
C SER A 134 2.00 -7.91 -14.23
N MET A 135 2.26 -7.48 -12.99
CA MET A 135 1.38 -7.75 -11.87
C MET A 135 0.18 -6.80 -11.82
N PHE A 136 0.27 -5.64 -12.45
CA PHE A 136 -0.73 -4.58 -12.44
C PHE A 136 -1.62 -4.61 -13.68
N ARG A 137 -2.77 -3.93 -13.62
CA ARG A 137 -3.67 -3.81 -14.78
C ARG A 137 -3.27 -2.60 -15.62
N HIS A 138 -2.91 -1.52 -14.95
CA HIS A 138 -2.48 -0.26 -15.54
C HIS A 138 -1.10 0.14 -15.00
N GLU A 139 -0.33 0.86 -15.81
CA GLU A 139 1.02 1.35 -15.42
C GLU A 139 0.97 2.24 -14.17
N ASN A 140 -0.15 2.96 -13.98
CA ASN A 140 -0.36 3.87 -12.84
C ASN A 140 -0.88 3.18 -11.57
N ASP A 141 -1.09 1.86 -11.57
CA ASP A 141 -1.55 1.15 -10.37
C ASP A 141 -0.44 1.01 -9.32
N PHE A 142 0.82 1.32 -9.65
CA PHE A 142 1.93 1.35 -8.69
C PHE A 142 2.55 2.74 -8.59
N HIS A 143 2.56 3.30 -7.39
CA HIS A 143 3.25 4.55 -7.09
C HIS A 143 4.47 4.27 -6.21
N CYS A 144 5.66 4.48 -6.78
CA CYS A 144 6.91 4.52 -6.03
C CYS A 144 7.01 5.84 -5.26
N ALA A 145 6.33 5.91 -4.12
CA ALA A 145 6.10 7.15 -3.39
C ALA A 145 5.97 6.93 -1.87
N ASN A 146 6.26 7.99 -1.11
CA ASN A 146 5.99 8.08 0.31
C ASN A 146 4.61 8.67 0.57
N VAL A 147 3.85 8.10 1.49
CA VAL A 147 2.64 8.74 2.02
C VAL A 147 3.05 9.81 3.04
N THR A 148 2.61 11.04 2.83
CA THR A 148 2.90 12.19 3.69
C THR A 148 1.69 12.63 4.52
N GLY A 149 0.48 12.29 4.08
CA GLY A 149 -0.75 12.60 4.80
C GLY A 149 -1.94 11.82 4.27
N ILE A 150 -3.00 11.74 5.08
CA ILE A 150 -4.27 11.10 4.70
C ILE A 150 -5.37 12.10 5.03
N ASP A 151 -6.23 12.37 4.05
CA ASP A 151 -7.46 13.14 4.21
C ASP A 151 -8.67 12.18 4.15
N PRO A 152 -9.27 11.84 5.31
CA PRO A 152 -10.44 10.96 5.37
C PRO A 152 -11.73 11.60 4.87
N ILE A 153 -11.81 12.94 4.84
CA ILE A 153 -13.00 13.68 4.43
C ILE A 153 -13.06 13.74 2.91
N GLU A 154 -11.98 14.17 2.27
CA GLU A 154 -11.87 14.18 0.80
C GLU A 154 -11.55 12.81 0.20
N LYS A 155 -11.21 11.83 1.04
CA LYS A 155 -10.76 10.49 0.66
C LYS A 155 -9.56 10.52 -0.29
N LYS A 156 -8.52 11.22 0.13
CA LYS A 156 -7.25 11.34 -0.60
C LYS A 156 -6.08 10.96 0.30
N VAL A 157 -5.10 10.30 -0.29
CA VAL A 157 -3.78 10.11 0.32
C VAL A 157 -2.82 11.08 -0.36
N HIS A 158 -2.16 11.93 0.42
CA HIS A 158 -1.11 12.79 -0.08
C HIS A 158 0.18 11.98 -0.15
N VAL A 159 0.80 11.99 -1.32
CA VAL A 159 2.05 11.27 -1.56
C VAL A 159 3.12 12.18 -2.11
N GLU A 160 4.37 11.80 -1.88
CA GLU A 160 5.57 12.40 -2.45
C GLU A 160 6.31 11.32 -3.24
N SER A 161 6.51 11.53 -4.53
CA SER A 161 7.26 10.60 -5.40
C SER A 161 8.68 10.39 -4.85
N GLU A 162 9.11 9.13 -4.75
CA GLU A 162 10.48 8.81 -4.33
C GLU A 162 11.50 9.20 -5.42
N ILE A 163 11.07 9.25 -6.68
CA ILE A 163 11.92 9.57 -7.84
C ILE A 163 11.95 11.08 -8.08
N SER A 164 10.79 11.68 -8.33
CA SER A 164 10.69 13.07 -8.80
C SER A 164 10.50 14.08 -7.66
N ARG A 165 10.28 13.64 -6.42
CA ARG A 165 9.94 14.49 -5.25
C ARG A 165 8.68 15.33 -5.41
N ARG A 166 7.92 15.15 -6.50
CA ARG A 166 6.64 15.81 -6.71
C ARG A 166 5.62 15.31 -5.71
N GLN A 167 4.85 16.24 -5.17
CA GLN A 167 3.71 15.94 -4.31
C GLN A 167 2.42 15.95 -5.10
N TYR A 168 1.56 14.97 -4.86
CA TYR A 168 0.26 14.85 -5.50
C TYR A 168 -0.70 14.00 -4.64
N PRO A 169 -2.02 14.21 -4.78
CA PRO A 169 -3.00 13.37 -4.11
C PRO A 169 -3.32 12.10 -4.93
N VAL A 170 -3.57 11.00 -4.23
CA VAL A 170 -4.15 9.77 -4.77
C VAL A 170 -5.53 9.57 -4.13
N ARG A 171 -6.59 9.54 -4.93
CA ARG A 171 -7.95 9.30 -4.44
C ARG A 171 -8.12 7.84 -4.04
N TYR A 172 -8.92 7.58 -3.02
CA TYR A 172 -9.31 6.21 -2.64
C TYR A 172 -10.81 6.11 -2.34
N ASP A 173 -11.37 4.92 -2.56
CA ASP A 173 -12.67 4.54 -2.01
C ASP A 173 -12.49 3.62 -0.78
N THR A 174 -11.48 2.74 -0.82
CA THR A 174 -10.97 1.97 0.32
C THR A 174 -9.46 2.18 0.46
N LEU A 175 -9.01 2.43 1.69
CA LEU A 175 -7.60 2.59 2.03
C LEU A 175 -7.16 1.46 2.99
N VAL A 176 -6.11 0.74 2.60
CA VAL A 176 -5.47 -0.29 3.43
C VAL A 176 -4.11 0.23 3.89
N LEU A 177 -3.92 0.35 5.20
CA LEU A 177 -2.65 0.78 5.79
C LEU A 177 -1.80 -0.44 6.17
N ALA A 178 -0.72 -0.66 5.42
CA ALA A 178 0.23 -1.76 5.61
C ALA A 178 1.71 -1.27 5.56
N CYS A 179 1.96 -0.05 6.04
CA CYS A 179 3.26 0.60 6.01
C CYS A 179 4.30 0.00 6.98
N GLY A 180 3.88 -0.84 7.92
CA GLY A 180 4.73 -1.37 8.98
C GLY A 180 5.13 -0.30 9.99
N ALA A 181 6.28 -0.50 10.64
CA ALA A 181 6.84 0.40 11.65
C ALA A 181 8.31 0.70 11.35
N ARG A 182 8.82 1.78 11.93
CA ARG A 182 10.25 2.13 11.91
C ARG A 182 10.89 1.77 13.25
N PRO A 183 12.18 1.40 13.29
CA PRO A 183 12.90 1.25 14.55
C PRO A 183 12.87 2.56 15.35
N LEU A 184 12.59 2.45 16.65
CA LEU A 184 12.66 3.57 17.59
C LEU A 184 14.11 3.71 18.07
N THR A 185 14.74 4.86 17.81
CA THR A 185 16.15 5.12 18.16
C THR A 185 16.33 5.76 19.53
N PHE A 186 15.24 5.97 20.29
CA PHE A 186 15.22 6.50 21.65
C PHE A 186 15.98 7.83 21.89
N GLU A 187 16.23 8.61 20.83
CA GLU A 187 16.89 9.93 20.91
C GLU A 187 18.25 9.95 21.64
N LEU A 188 19.02 8.86 21.54
CA LEU A 188 20.41 8.77 22.04
C LEU A 188 21.43 9.42 21.11
#